data_AF-A0A3A8B3B3-F1
#
_entry.id   AF-A0A3A8B3B3-F1
#
_cell.length_a   1.000
_cell.length_b   1.000
_cell.length_c   1.000
_cell.angle_alpha   90.00
_cell.angle_beta   90.00
_cell.angle_gamma   90.00
#
_symmetry.space_group_name_H-M   'P 1'
#
loop_
_entity.id
_entity.type
_entity.pdbx_description
1 polymer ?
#
loop_
_entity_poly.entity_id
_entity_poly.type
_entity_poly.pdbx_seq_one_letter_code
_entity_poly.pdbx_strand_id
1 'polypeptide(L)'
;MTGLPKWGIVATIRADARAILDFAAHHLDLGAHRLHVFLDEDCPQARAALEAHPRCRVTLTDAAFWAARRRPRPDKHQARQTMNATRAYRRRPGVDWLAHIDVDEFLLPEAPLARQLAALPAAAPTARMRPVEALAPLPGDDPAQTWFKGCAPGQKLRNRQTAEIYPTYGAHLNGGFLSHVAGKIFVRTGIEGLSLRIHNAFLDGARIPNAHELPRTLLAHFHAPDWQTWQRAYRYRLRHGSYRAGLRGGGAEGTAMNTLFSLIEREGGEAALRAFYDEVCTASPGLRARLAANGLLHRAALDLDAKRARHFPDHAG
;
A
#
# COMPACT_ATOMS: atom_id res chain seq x y z
N MET A 1 16.06 -28.35 13.53
CA MET A 1 16.11 -27.22 12.56
C MET A 1 14.74 -26.56 12.58
N THR A 2 14.62 -25.36 13.15
CA THR A 2 13.34 -24.63 13.13
C THR A 2 13.06 -24.18 11.69
N GLY A 3 11.87 -24.51 11.17
CA GLY A 3 11.46 -24.11 9.82
C GLY A 3 11.41 -22.58 9.68
N LEU A 4 11.47 -22.10 8.43
CA LEU A 4 11.28 -20.68 8.14
C LEU A 4 9.91 -20.20 8.66
N PRO A 5 9.80 -18.95 9.15
CA PRO A 5 8.55 -18.44 9.70
C PRO A 5 7.48 -18.32 8.61
N LYS A 6 6.26 -18.68 8.96
CA LYS A 6 5.07 -18.45 8.14
C LYS A 6 4.68 -16.99 8.23
N TRP A 7 4.38 -16.38 7.09
CA TRP A 7 3.87 -15.03 7.04
C TRP A 7 2.53 -14.99 6.31
N GLY A 8 1.74 -13.96 6.61
CA GLY A 8 0.45 -13.74 5.97
C GLY A 8 0.08 -12.28 5.91
N ILE A 9 -1.03 -12.01 5.22
CA ILE A 9 -1.57 -10.67 5.03
C ILE A 9 -3.01 -10.63 5.53
N VAL A 10 -3.40 -9.48 6.06
CA VAL A 10 -4.78 -9.09 6.26
C VAL A 10 -5.09 -7.86 5.41
N ALA A 11 -6.18 -7.88 4.67
CA ALA A 11 -6.61 -6.77 3.83
C ALA A 11 -8.10 -6.51 4.04
N THR A 12 -8.51 -5.24 4.06
CA THR A 12 -9.93 -4.86 3.94
C THR A 12 -10.13 -4.22 2.58
N ILE A 13 -10.90 -4.86 1.72
CA ILE A 13 -10.91 -4.59 0.28
C ILE A 13 -12.31 -4.22 -0.19
N ARG A 14 -12.37 -3.18 -1.02
CA ARG A 14 -13.51 -2.82 -1.86
C ARG A 14 -12.96 -2.58 -3.27
N ALA A 15 -13.09 -3.57 -4.15
CA ALA A 15 -12.60 -3.51 -5.52
C ALA A 15 -13.34 -4.54 -6.38
N ASP A 16 -13.11 -4.50 -7.69
CA ASP A 16 -13.59 -5.54 -8.59
C ASP A 16 -12.84 -6.86 -8.41
N ALA A 17 -13.32 -7.90 -9.08
CA ALA A 17 -12.79 -9.24 -8.93
C ALA A 17 -11.33 -9.36 -9.40
N ARG A 18 -10.97 -8.66 -10.48
CA ARG A 18 -9.62 -8.73 -11.05
C ARG A 18 -8.61 -8.17 -10.06
N ALA A 19 -8.85 -6.98 -9.52
CA ALA A 19 -7.96 -6.34 -8.54
C ALA A 19 -7.80 -7.19 -7.26
N ILE A 20 -8.90 -7.77 -6.75
CA ILE A 20 -8.86 -8.64 -5.58
C ILE A 20 -8.01 -9.90 -5.84
N LEU A 21 -8.21 -10.54 -7.00
CA LEU A 21 -7.53 -11.78 -7.34
C LEU A 21 -6.07 -11.57 -7.75
N ASP A 22 -5.74 -10.44 -8.37
CA ASP A 22 -4.35 -10.03 -8.63
C ASP A 22 -3.57 -9.81 -7.35
N PHE A 23 -4.17 -9.07 -6.42
CA PHE A 23 -3.62 -8.90 -5.08
C PHE A 23 -3.39 -10.24 -4.39
N ALA A 24 -4.39 -11.13 -4.39
CA ALA A 24 -4.27 -12.42 -3.74
C ALA A 24 -3.21 -13.30 -4.41
N ALA A 25 -3.26 -13.43 -5.73
CA ALA A 25 -2.35 -14.27 -6.51
C ALA A 25 -0.90 -13.81 -6.36
N HIS A 26 -0.64 -12.51 -6.42
CA HIS A 26 0.72 -11.97 -6.24
C HIS A 26 1.33 -12.39 -4.91
N HIS A 27 0.59 -12.24 -3.82
CA HIS A 27 1.10 -12.57 -2.50
C HIS A 27 1.17 -14.09 -2.24
N LEU A 28 0.28 -14.87 -2.84
CA LEU A 28 0.36 -16.34 -2.81
C LEU A 28 1.59 -16.87 -3.54
N ASP A 29 1.92 -16.31 -4.70
CA ASP A 29 3.08 -16.67 -5.52
C ASP A 29 4.40 -16.33 -4.80
N LEU A 30 4.42 -15.22 -4.04
CA LEU A 30 5.53 -14.87 -3.13
C LEU A 30 5.67 -15.81 -1.91
N GLY A 31 4.72 -16.72 -1.71
CA GLY A 31 4.75 -17.71 -0.64
C GLY A 31 4.00 -17.32 0.63
N ALA A 32 3.01 -16.41 0.56
CA ALA A 32 2.13 -16.14 1.70
C ALA A 32 1.51 -17.45 2.18
N HIS A 33 1.63 -17.73 3.48
CA HIS A 33 1.00 -18.90 4.08
C HIS A 33 -0.50 -18.70 4.22
N ARG A 34 -0.94 -17.45 4.46
CA ARG A 34 -2.35 -17.13 4.66
C ARG A 34 -2.70 -15.70 4.24
N LEU A 35 -3.83 -15.56 3.56
CA LEU A 35 -4.46 -14.27 3.26
C LEU A 35 -5.79 -14.18 3.98
N HIS A 36 -5.97 -13.16 4.81
CA HIS A 36 -7.22 -12.84 5.50
C HIS A 36 -7.87 -11.65 4.78
N VAL A 37 -8.83 -11.92 3.92
CA VAL A 37 -9.51 -10.91 3.09
C VAL A 37 -10.85 -10.55 3.71
N PHE A 38 -10.98 -9.30 4.15
CA PHE A 38 -12.25 -8.72 4.56
C PHE A 38 -12.84 -7.95 3.40
N LEU A 39 -13.96 -8.44 2.84
CA LEU A 39 -14.67 -7.76 1.77
C LEU A 39 -15.56 -6.67 2.38
N ASP A 40 -15.19 -5.40 2.18
CA ASP A 40 -15.94 -4.24 2.69
C ASP A 40 -17.24 -4.01 1.89
N GLU A 41 -17.26 -4.50 0.66
CA GLU A 41 -18.42 -4.70 -0.20
C GLU A 41 -18.30 -6.08 -0.84
N ASP A 42 -19.41 -6.80 -1.03
CA ASP A 42 -19.33 -8.15 -1.61
C ASP A 42 -18.88 -8.08 -3.08
N CYS A 43 -18.04 -9.03 -3.45
CA CYS A 43 -17.67 -9.28 -4.83
C CYS A 43 -17.83 -10.79 -5.03
N PRO A 44 -19.03 -11.28 -5.40
CA PRO A 44 -19.35 -12.70 -5.38
C PRO A 44 -18.36 -13.56 -6.17
N GLN A 45 -17.90 -13.06 -7.32
CA GLN A 45 -16.89 -13.71 -8.15
C GLN A 45 -15.57 -13.91 -7.40
N ALA A 46 -15.00 -12.85 -6.82
CA ALA A 46 -13.75 -12.96 -6.05
C ALA A 46 -13.95 -13.74 -4.76
N ARG A 47 -15.09 -13.58 -4.08
CA ARG A 47 -15.41 -14.32 -2.86
C ARG A 47 -15.38 -15.82 -3.09
N ALA A 48 -16.08 -16.30 -4.12
CA ALA A 48 -16.11 -17.73 -4.47
C ALA A 48 -14.70 -18.25 -4.78
N ALA A 49 -13.93 -17.55 -5.61
CA ALA A 49 -12.57 -17.93 -5.97
C ALA A 49 -11.63 -17.98 -4.76
N LEU A 50 -11.71 -16.98 -3.87
CA LEU A 50 -10.90 -16.93 -2.65
C LEU A 50 -11.33 -18.01 -1.64
N GLU A 51 -12.62 -18.30 -1.48
CA GLU A 51 -13.12 -19.34 -0.59
C GLU A 51 -12.67 -20.74 -1.02
N ALA A 52 -12.54 -20.97 -2.33
CA ALA A 52 -12.02 -22.21 -2.89
C ALA A 52 -10.51 -22.40 -2.65
N HIS A 53 -9.74 -21.32 -2.41
CA HIS A 53 -8.29 -21.40 -2.26
C HIS A 53 -7.88 -21.72 -0.80
N PRO A 54 -7.11 -22.78 -0.52
CA PRO A 54 -6.89 -23.29 0.85
C PRO A 54 -6.13 -22.33 1.77
N ARG A 55 -5.37 -21.38 1.20
CA ARG A 55 -4.62 -20.35 1.94
C ARG A 55 -5.38 -19.04 2.15
N CYS A 56 -6.59 -18.91 1.61
CA CYS A 56 -7.39 -17.71 1.72
C CYS A 56 -8.48 -17.88 2.79
N ARG A 57 -8.76 -16.81 3.54
CA ARG A 57 -9.85 -16.74 4.52
C ARG A 57 -10.63 -15.47 4.22
N VAL A 58 -11.86 -15.63 3.79
CA VAL A 58 -12.72 -14.50 3.39
C VAL A 58 -13.70 -14.19 4.51
N THR A 59 -13.99 -12.91 4.70
CA THR A 59 -15.04 -12.45 5.61
C THR A 59 -15.75 -11.26 4.97
N LEU A 60 -17.03 -11.41 4.65
CA LEU A 60 -17.85 -10.29 4.24
C LEU A 60 -18.12 -9.39 5.45
N THR A 61 -17.90 -8.08 5.33
CA THR A 61 -18.14 -7.11 6.41
C THR A 61 -19.37 -6.25 6.17
N ASP A 62 -20.48 -6.94 5.90
CA ASP A 62 -21.82 -6.38 5.73
C ASP A 62 -22.45 -5.90 7.06
N ALA A 63 -23.71 -5.46 7.00
CA ALA A 63 -24.44 -5.02 8.19
C ALA A 63 -24.50 -6.11 9.28
N ALA A 64 -24.66 -7.39 8.91
CA ALA A 64 -24.73 -8.50 9.85
C ALA A 64 -23.39 -8.69 10.59
N PHE A 65 -22.26 -8.60 9.89
CA PHE A 65 -20.94 -8.63 10.49
C PHE A 65 -20.74 -7.53 11.53
N TRP A 66 -21.15 -6.29 11.24
CA TRP A 66 -21.01 -5.17 12.18
C TRP A 66 -21.98 -5.30 13.38
N ALA A 67 -23.23 -5.71 13.12
CA ALA A 67 -24.22 -5.97 14.17
C ALA A 67 -23.76 -7.06 15.15
N ALA A 68 -23.21 -8.18 14.64
CA ALA A 68 -22.65 -9.26 15.46
C ALA A 68 -21.47 -8.80 16.33
N ARG A 69 -20.77 -7.74 15.93
CA ARG A 69 -19.70 -7.10 16.71
C ARG A 69 -20.21 -6.11 17.75
N ARG A 70 -21.53 -5.90 17.84
CA ARG A 70 -22.18 -4.89 18.70
C ARG A 70 -21.56 -3.51 18.52
N ARG A 71 -21.21 -3.17 17.26
CA ARG A 71 -20.60 -1.88 16.90
C ARG A 71 -21.24 -1.38 15.61
N PRO A 72 -21.54 -0.08 15.51
CA PRO A 72 -21.94 0.49 14.22
C PRO A 72 -20.79 0.32 13.22
N ARG A 73 -21.13 0.17 11.94
CA ARG A 73 -20.15 0.20 10.86
C ARG A 73 -19.49 1.59 10.84
N PRO A 74 -18.18 1.72 11.07
CA PRO A 74 -17.52 3.02 11.02
C PRO A 74 -17.62 3.66 9.64
N ASP A 75 -17.89 4.96 9.55
CA ASP A 75 -17.95 5.69 8.26
C ASP A 75 -16.60 5.72 7.54
N LYS A 76 -15.53 5.95 8.31
CA LYS A 76 -14.16 6.03 7.78
C LYS A 76 -13.62 4.64 7.50
N HIS A 77 -13.26 4.35 6.25
CA HIS A 77 -12.69 3.05 5.87
C HIS A 77 -11.41 2.71 6.65
N GLN A 78 -10.60 3.71 7.04
CA GLN A 78 -9.40 3.48 7.85
C GLN A 78 -9.69 2.87 9.22
N ALA A 79 -10.83 3.24 9.81
CA ALA A 79 -11.29 2.65 11.08
C ALA A 79 -11.73 1.19 10.85
N ARG A 80 -12.41 0.90 9.74
CA ARG A 80 -12.79 -0.47 9.35
C ARG A 80 -11.57 -1.36 9.14
N GLN A 81 -10.57 -0.90 8.38
CA GLN A 81 -9.27 -1.56 8.17
C GLN A 81 -8.59 -1.89 9.50
N THR A 82 -8.43 -0.90 10.38
CA THR A 82 -7.83 -1.06 11.72
C THR A 82 -8.58 -2.12 12.55
N MET A 83 -9.91 -2.06 12.56
CA MET A 83 -10.76 -2.98 13.30
C MET A 83 -10.74 -4.41 12.77
N ASN A 84 -10.60 -4.59 11.46
CA ASN A 84 -10.53 -5.89 10.80
C ASN A 84 -9.14 -6.52 10.95
N ALA A 85 -8.07 -5.75 10.72
CA ALA A 85 -6.68 -6.16 10.92
C ALA A 85 -6.43 -6.62 12.36
N THR A 86 -6.84 -5.81 13.34
CA THR A 86 -6.72 -6.15 14.75
C THR A 86 -7.55 -7.39 15.11
N ARG A 87 -8.72 -7.58 14.50
CA ARG A 87 -9.53 -8.78 14.71
C ARG A 87 -8.82 -10.03 14.17
N ALA A 88 -8.27 -9.97 12.95
CA ALA A 88 -7.55 -11.09 12.35
C ALA A 88 -6.34 -11.49 13.21
N TYR A 89 -5.58 -10.49 13.68
CA TYR A 89 -4.46 -10.70 14.59
C TYR A 89 -4.88 -11.40 15.90
N ARG A 90 -5.93 -10.90 16.56
CA ARG A 90 -6.41 -11.46 17.85
C ARG A 90 -6.98 -12.87 17.71
N ARG A 91 -7.51 -13.24 16.54
CA ARG A 91 -8.07 -14.57 16.28
C ARG A 91 -7.05 -15.59 15.78
N ARG A 92 -5.79 -15.47 16.22
CA ARG A 92 -4.69 -16.39 15.90
C ARG A 92 -4.60 -16.67 14.39
N PRO A 93 -3.99 -15.75 13.61
CA PRO A 93 -4.06 -15.76 12.15
C PRO A 93 -3.39 -16.97 11.48
N GLY A 94 -2.73 -17.85 12.24
CA GLY A 94 -2.09 -19.07 11.74
C GLY A 94 -0.75 -18.81 11.04
N VAL A 95 -0.11 -17.68 11.35
CA VAL A 95 1.17 -17.23 10.79
C VAL A 95 2.00 -16.61 11.91
N ASP A 96 3.32 -16.64 11.80
CA ASP A 96 4.26 -16.04 12.75
C ASP A 96 4.37 -14.52 12.54
N TRP A 97 4.13 -14.06 11.31
CA TRP A 97 4.11 -12.65 10.94
C TRP A 97 2.86 -12.30 10.14
N LEU A 98 2.21 -11.19 10.49
CA LEU A 98 1.02 -10.67 9.80
C LEU A 98 1.26 -9.22 9.35
N ALA A 99 1.01 -8.90 8.08
CA ALA A 99 0.99 -7.52 7.59
C ALA A 99 -0.41 -7.08 7.21
N HIS A 100 -0.73 -5.80 7.43
CA HIS A 100 -1.88 -5.18 6.77
C HIS A 100 -1.43 -4.53 5.47
N ILE A 101 -1.98 -4.97 4.34
CA ILE A 101 -1.63 -4.48 2.99
C ILE A 101 -2.93 -4.15 2.25
N ASP A 102 -2.96 -3.00 1.58
CA ASP A 102 -4.10 -2.55 0.79
C ASP A 102 -4.13 -3.23 -0.59
N VAL A 103 -5.30 -3.29 -1.24
CA VAL A 103 -5.49 -4.03 -2.50
C VAL A 103 -4.64 -3.46 -3.66
N ASP A 104 -4.32 -2.19 -3.60
CA ASP A 104 -3.48 -1.44 -4.55
C ASP A 104 -1.99 -1.44 -4.15
N GLU A 105 -1.60 -2.27 -3.18
CA GLU A 105 -0.23 -2.41 -2.72
C GLU A 105 0.30 -3.85 -2.91
N PHE A 106 1.55 -3.95 -3.37
CA PHE A 106 2.19 -5.22 -3.73
C PHE A 106 3.60 -5.31 -3.13
N LEU A 107 3.91 -6.43 -2.48
CA LEU A 107 5.27 -6.69 -1.98
C LEU A 107 6.24 -6.96 -3.13
N LEU A 108 7.43 -6.34 -3.09
CA LEU A 108 8.51 -6.57 -4.04
C LEU A 108 9.79 -7.01 -3.28
N PRO A 109 9.87 -8.27 -2.83
CA PRO A 109 11.04 -8.78 -2.14
C PRO A 109 12.14 -9.21 -3.13
N GLU A 110 13.39 -8.81 -2.88
CA GLU A 110 14.56 -9.27 -3.66
C GLU A 110 15.01 -10.69 -3.30
N ALA A 111 14.52 -11.22 -2.18
CA ALA A 111 14.83 -12.55 -1.66
C ALA A 111 13.62 -13.09 -0.89
N PRO A 112 13.48 -14.42 -0.72
CA PRO A 112 12.31 -15.01 -0.06
C PRO A 112 11.97 -14.32 1.27
N LEU A 113 10.77 -13.77 1.37
CA LEU A 113 10.37 -12.90 2.49
C LEU A 113 10.48 -13.61 3.85
N ALA A 114 10.17 -14.91 3.90
CA ALA A 114 10.32 -15.71 5.10
C ALA A 114 11.77 -15.76 5.62
N ARG A 115 12.78 -15.74 4.74
CA ARG A 115 14.20 -15.66 5.14
C ARG A 115 14.55 -14.30 5.73
N GLN A 116 14.02 -13.23 5.14
CA GLN A 116 14.21 -11.87 5.67
C GLN A 116 13.58 -11.74 7.07
N LEU A 117 12.37 -12.25 7.25
CA LEU A 117 11.66 -12.27 8.54
C LEU A 117 12.34 -13.15 9.58
N ALA A 118 12.97 -14.27 9.17
CA ALA A 118 13.73 -15.14 10.07
C ALA A 118 15.02 -14.48 10.59
N ALA A 119 15.63 -13.61 9.80
CA ALA A 119 16.87 -12.91 10.16
C ALA A 119 16.66 -11.78 11.17
N LEU A 120 15.42 -11.38 11.44
CA LEU A 120 15.11 -10.37 12.43
C LEU A 120 15.32 -10.90 13.86
N PRO A 121 15.72 -10.05 14.82
CA PRO A 121 15.83 -10.45 16.22
C PRO A 121 14.56 -11.13 16.73
N ALA A 122 14.70 -12.17 17.56
CA ALA A 122 13.56 -12.89 18.12
C ALA A 122 12.58 -11.96 18.86
N ALA A 123 13.11 -10.94 19.55
CA ALA A 123 12.34 -9.93 20.27
C ALA A 123 11.73 -8.83 19.38
N ALA A 124 12.04 -8.77 18.08
CA ALA A 124 11.50 -7.76 17.18
C ALA A 124 9.97 -7.94 17.03
N PRO A 125 9.15 -6.97 17.48
CA PRO A 125 7.69 -7.09 17.41
C PRO A 125 7.15 -6.68 16.04
N THR A 126 7.89 -5.86 15.29
CA THR A 126 7.50 -5.34 13.98
C THR A 126 8.66 -5.30 13.01
N ALA A 127 8.35 -5.28 11.71
CA ALA A 127 9.30 -5.09 10.63
C ALA A 127 8.69 -4.20 9.54
N ARG A 128 9.34 -3.07 9.21
CA ARG A 128 8.81 -2.07 8.27
C ARG A 128 9.26 -2.35 6.84
N MET A 129 8.30 -2.33 5.91
CA MET A 129 8.55 -2.28 4.48
C MET A 129 8.39 -0.84 3.99
N ARG A 130 9.34 -0.37 3.18
CA ARG A 130 9.33 1.02 2.68
C ARG A 130 8.53 1.10 1.38
N PRO A 131 7.69 2.14 1.21
CA PRO A 131 6.85 2.25 0.04
C PRO A 131 7.63 2.81 -1.15
N VAL A 132 7.25 2.37 -2.34
CA VAL A 132 7.57 3.01 -3.62
C VAL A 132 6.27 3.23 -4.37
N GLU A 133 6.09 4.40 -4.97
CA GLU A 133 4.84 4.78 -5.64
C GLU A 133 4.98 4.58 -7.15
N ALA A 134 4.00 3.90 -7.77
CA ALA A 134 4.01 3.63 -9.20
C ALA A 134 3.95 4.94 -9.99
N LEU A 135 4.72 5.01 -11.07
CA LEU A 135 4.69 6.08 -12.05
C LEU A 135 3.85 5.64 -13.26
N ALA A 136 3.09 6.57 -13.83
CA ALA A 136 2.33 6.32 -15.05
C ALA A 136 3.27 6.08 -16.23
N PRO A 137 3.06 5.02 -17.02
CA PRO A 137 3.90 4.73 -18.18
C PRO A 137 3.67 5.76 -19.30
N LEU A 138 4.65 5.88 -20.18
CA LEU A 138 4.54 6.60 -21.44
C LEU A 138 4.30 5.62 -22.61
N PRO A 139 3.72 6.10 -23.73
CA PRO A 139 3.69 5.32 -24.96
C PRO A 139 5.10 4.82 -25.33
N GLY A 140 5.22 3.52 -25.60
CA GLY A 140 6.49 2.88 -25.95
C GLY A 140 7.27 2.30 -24.77
N ASP A 141 6.84 2.51 -23.52
CA ASP A 141 7.36 1.72 -22.40
C ASP A 141 6.95 0.24 -22.51
N ASP A 142 7.81 -0.63 -21.98
CA ASP A 142 7.50 -2.05 -21.84
C ASP A 142 6.32 -2.24 -20.86
N PRO A 143 5.15 -2.72 -21.30
CA PRO A 143 3.98 -2.88 -20.44
C PRO A 143 4.18 -3.94 -19.34
N ALA A 144 5.18 -4.83 -19.47
CA ALA A 144 5.52 -5.80 -18.43
C ALA A 144 6.28 -5.16 -17.25
N GLN A 145 6.83 -3.96 -17.43
CA GLN A 145 7.63 -3.28 -16.43
C GLN A 145 6.88 -2.06 -15.87
N THR A 146 6.88 -1.94 -14.54
CA THR A 146 6.40 -0.72 -13.88
C THR A 146 7.58 0.04 -13.29
N TRP A 147 7.61 1.35 -13.52
CA TRP A 147 8.54 2.26 -12.86
C TRP A 147 7.95 2.75 -11.55
N PHE A 148 8.79 2.88 -10.53
CA PHE A 148 8.39 3.41 -9.23
C PHE A 148 9.36 4.47 -8.75
N LYS A 149 8.83 5.46 -8.03
CA LYS A 149 9.59 6.45 -7.27
C LYS A 149 9.65 6.05 -5.80
N GLY A 150 10.84 6.05 -5.23
CA GLY A 150 11.09 5.95 -3.80
C GLY A 150 11.31 7.33 -3.16
N CYS A 151 11.49 7.35 -1.85
CA CYS A 151 11.98 8.53 -1.15
C CYS A 151 12.87 8.15 0.03
N ALA A 152 13.80 9.04 0.40
CA ALA A 152 14.66 8.79 1.55
C ALA A 152 13.86 8.70 2.86
N PRO A 153 14.20 7.78 3.79
CA PRO A 153 13.54 7.69 5.09
C PRO A 153 13.73 8.93 5.97
N GLY A 154 14.92 9.55 5.94
CA GLY A 154 15.24 10.74 6.72
C GLY A 154 14.62 12.02 6.15
N GLN A 155 13.86 12.77 6.96
CA GLN A 155 13.12 13.96 6.50
C GLN A 155 14.03 15.02 5.85
N LYS A 156 15.19 15.31 6.44
CA LYS A 156 16.12 16.34 5.91
C LYS A 156 16.61 15.97 4.50
N LEU A 157 17.09 14.74 4.34
CA LEU A 157 17.56 14.23 3.04
C LEU A 157 16.41 14.20 2.03
N ARG A 158 15.24 13.67 2.45
CA ARG A 158 14.05 13.60 1.61
C ARG A 158 13.63 14.97 1.09
N ASN A 159 13.56 15.99 1.94
CA ASN A 159 13.18 17.35 1.52
C ASN A 159 14.14 17.90 0.46
N ARG A 160 15.45 17.75 0.68
CA ARG A 160 16.48 18.17 -0.29
C ARG A 160 16.29 17.47 -1.65
N GLN A 161 16.20 16.15 -1.64
CA GLN A 161 16.02 15.36 -2.86
C GLN A 161 14.68 15.67 -3.55
N THR A 162 13.62 15.94 -2.79
CA THR A 162 12.31 16.27 -3.37
C THR A 162 12.36 17.60 -4.12
N ALA A 163 13.02 18.63 -3.57
CA ALA A 163 13.21 19.90 -4.25
C ALA A 163 14.06 19.77 -5.54
N GLU A 164 15.06 18.89 -5.53
CA GLU A 164 15.91 18.63 -6.70
C GLU A 164 15.19 17.85 -7.81
N ILE A 165 14.34 16.88 -7.44
CA ILE A 165 13.68 15.98 -8.38
C ILE A 165 12.44 16.61 -9.01
N TYR A 166 11.73 17.50 -8.30
CA TYR A 166 10.47 18.12 -8.74
C TYR A 166 10.62 19.65 -8.76
N PRO A 167 11.04 20.24 -9.90
CA PRO A 167 11.40 21.67 -9.96
C PRO A 167 10.26 22.62 -9.60
N THR A 168 9.02 22.28 -9.95
CA THR A 168 7.87 23.16 -9.73
C THR A 168 7.24 22.89 -8.37
N TYR A 169 7.07 21.62 -8.01
CA TYR A 169 6.24 21.24 -6.85
C TYR A 169 7.04 20.71 -5.65
N GLY A 170 8.35 20.53 -5.78
CA GLY A 170 9.17 19.80 -4.80
C GLY A 170 9.14 20.37 -3.38
N ALA A 171 9.03 21.69 -3.24
CA ALA A 171 8.95 22.36 -1.93
C ALA A 171 7.67 21.98 -1.15
N HIS A 172 6.58 21.69 -1.87
CA HIS A 172 5.28 21.32 -1.29
C HIS A 172 5.12 19.80 -1.08
N LEU A 173 5.96 18.99 -1.73
CA LEU A 173 5.84 17.54 -1.74
C LEU A 173 6.65 16.86 -0.63
N ASN A 174 6.17 15.69 -0.21
CA ASN A 174 6.87 14.83 0.74
C ASN A 174 7.43 13.60 0.00
N GLY A 175 8.65 13.70 -0.52
CA GLY A 175 9.26 12.61 -1.29
C GLY A 175 8.64 12.39 -2.68
N GLY A 176 7.85 13.34 -3.19
CA GLY A 176 7.14 13.20 -4.45
C GLY A 176 5.90 12.31 -4.40
N PHE A 177 5.53 11.80 -3.23
CA PHE A 177 4.43 10.85 -3.08
C PHE A 177 3.10 11.58 -2.99
N LEU A 178 2.10 11.06 -3.70
CA LEU A 178 0.70 11.44 -3.52
C LEU A 178 0.03 10.62 -2.40
N SER A 179 0.59 9.45 -2.11
CA SER A 179 0.18 8.57 -1.02
C SER A 179 0.90 8.91 0.29
N HIS A 180 1.42 7.89 0.99
CA HIS A 180 2.11 8.04 2.27
C HIS A 180 3.56 7.55 2.19
N VAL A 181 4.48 8.23 2.87
CA VAL A 181 5.90 7.83 2.94
C VAL A 181 6.20 6.80 4.03
N ALA A 182 5.22 6.45 4.86
CA ALA A 182 5.43 5.57 6.00
C ALA A 182 5.73 4.12 5.57
N GLY A 183 4.95 3.61 4.61
CA GLY A 183 4.92 2.18 4.26
C GLY A 183 4.01 1.39 5.19
N LYS A 184 4.20 0.09 5.24
CA LYS A 184 3.46 -0.83 6.13
C LYS A 184 4.43 -1.57 7.03
N ILE A 185 3.85 -2.37 7.93
CA ILE A 185 4.62 -3.20 8.84
C ILE A 185 4.09 -4.63 8.81
N PHE A 186 4.99 -5.59 8.92
CA PHE A 186 4.69 -6.88 9.51
C PHE A 186 4.70 -6.75 11.03
N VAL A 187 3.80 -7.46 11.70
CA VAL A 187 3.79 -7.64 13.15
C VAL A 187 4.00 -9.11 13.47
N ARG A 188 4.82 -9.40 14.49
CA ARG A 188 4.96 -10.75 15.03
C ARG A 188 3.67 -11.12 15.76
N THR A 189 3.15 -12.31 15.52
CA THR A 189 1.89 -12.76 16.12
C THR A 189 2.10 -13.38 17.50
N GLY A 190 1.01 -13.55 18.26
CA GLY A 190 1.05 -14.15 19.59
C GLY A 190 1.42 -13.18 20.73
N ILE A 191 1.69 -11.92 20.43
CA ILE A 191 1.92 -10.88 21.44
C ILE A 191 0.56 -10.39 21.97
N GLU A 192 0.28 -10.64 23.25
CA GLU A 192 -0.89 -10.12 23.96
C GLU A 192 -0.87 -8.59 24.03
N GLY A 193 -2.03 -7.94 24.11
CA GLY A 193 -2.11 -6.45 24.14
C GLY A 193 -1.83 -5.75 22.80
N LEU A 194 -1.29 -6.46 21.80
CA LEU A 194 -0.97 -5.87 20.50
C LEU A 194 -2.23 -5.56 19.67
N SER A 195 -2.21 -4.40 19.00
CA SER A 195 -3.20 -3.98 18.02
C SER A 195 -2.56 -3.34 16.79
N LEU A 196 -3.19 -3.50 15.63
CA LEU A 196 -2.72 -2.95 14.37
C LEU A 196 -3.50 -1.68 14.01
N ARG A 197 -2.78 -0.67 13.53
CA ARG A 197 -3.29 0.38 12.64
C ARG A 197 -2.63 0.22 11.27
N ILE A 198 -3.11 0.98 10.28
CA ILE A 198 -2.68 0.84 8.87
C ILE A 198 -1.15 0.87 8.69
N HIS A 199 -0.43 1.76 9.38
CA HIS A 199 1.05 1.91 9.23
C HIS A 199 1.86 1.57 10.49
N ASN A 200 1.21 1.21 11.59
CA ASN A 200 1.82 1.14 12.91
C ASN A 200 1.14 0.09 13.79
N ALA A 201 1.87 -0.48 14.74
CA ALA A 201 1.33 -1.34 15.78
C ALA A 201 1.42 -0.64 17.14
N PHE A 202 0.56 -1.07 18.06
CA PHE A 202 0.48 -0.55 19.42
C PHE A 202 0.44 -1.72 20.38
N LEU A 203 1.19 -1.62 21.48
CA LEU A 203 1.17 -2.54 22.60
C LEU A 203 0.55 -1.81 23.79
N ASP A 204 -0.57 -2.31 24.31
CA ASP A 204 -1.29 -1.71 25.44
C ASP A 204 -1.57 -0.20 25.28
N GLY A 205 -1.88 0.20 24.04
CA GLY A 205 -2.15 1.58 23.66
C GLY A 205 -0.91 2.43 23.35
N ALA A 206 0.29 1.99 23.70
CA ALA A 206 1.55 2.66 23.38
C ALA A 206 2.03 2.27 21.97
N ARG A 207 2.47 3.25 21.17
CA ARG A 207 2.96 2.99 19.81
C ARG A 207 4.29 2.24 19.86
N ILE A 208 4.37 1.10 19.18
CA ILE A 208 5.60 0.33 19.06
C ILE A 208 6.59 1.10 18.17
N PRO A 209 7.83 1.33 18.63
CA PRO A 209 8.89 1.85 17.77
C PRO A 209 9.19 0.86 16.64
N ASN A 210 9.03 1.29 15.39
CA ASN A 210 9.30 0.43 14.23
C ASN A 210 10.79 0.44 13.91
N ALA A 211 11.59 -0.11 14.83
CA ALA A 211 13.04 -0.03 14.82
C ALA A 211 13.71 -0.97 13.80
N HIS A 212 12.98 -1.95 13.28
CA HIS A 212 13.48 -2.91 12.30
C HIS A 212 12.83 -2.68 10.94
N GLU A 213 13.66 -2.69 9.90
CA GLU A 213 13.23 -2.57 8.51
C GLU A 213 13.49 -3.87 7.75
N LEU A 214 12.76 -4.05 6.64
CA LEU A 214 13.01 -5.05 5.62
C LEU A 214 13.64 -4.34 4.41
N PRO A 215 14.96 -4.04 4.44
CA PRO A 215 15.59 -3.20 3.43
C PRO A 215 15.57 -3.81 2.02
N ARG A 216 15.35 -5.12 1.92
CA ARG A 216 15.28 -5.88 0.66
C ARG A 216 13.84 -6.23 0.25
N THR A 217 12.86 -5.51 0.80
CA THR A 217 11.45 -5.63 0.45
C THR A 217 10.83 -4.26 0.33
N LEU A 218 10.51 -3.89 -0.91
CA LEU A 218 9.75 -2.68 -1.20
C LEU A 218 8.25 -2.99 -1.17
N LEU A 219 7.44 -1.97 -0.90
CA LEU A 219 6.00 -2.02 -1.02
C LEU A 219 5.59 -1.11 -2.19
N ALA A 220 5.33 -1.71 -3.35
CA ALA A 220 4.79 -1.00 -4.50
C ALA A 220 3.37 -0.54 -4.20
N HIS A 221 3.07 0.73 -4.45
CA HIS A 221 1.74 1.32 -4.24
C HIS A 221 1.24 1.98 -5.52
N PHE A 222 0.09 1.51 -6.02
CA PHE A 222 -0.56 1.98 -7.24
C PHE A 222 -1.61 3.06 -6.94
N HIS A 223 -1.19 4.13 -6.27
CA HIS A 223 -2.11 5.20 -5.83
C HIS A 223 -2.69 6.02 -6.99
N ALA A 224 -1.91 6.22 -8.05
CA ALA A 224 -2.23 7.08 -9.19
C ALA A 224 -1.60 6.54 -10.49
N PRO A 225 -1.94 5.30 -10.91
CA PRO A 225 -1.22 4.57 -11.95
C PRO A 225 -1.39 5.16 -13.36
N ASP A 226 -2.45 5.92 -13.58
CA ASP A 226 -2.71 6.66 -14.82
C ASP A 226 -3.54 7.93 -14.53
N TRP A 227 -3.52 8.86 -15.48
CA TRP A 227 -4.20 10.14 -15.39
C TRP A 227 -5.70 9.98 -15.15
N GLN A 228 -6.35 9.12 -15.93
CA GLN A 228 -7.80 8.94 -15.90
C GLN A 228 -8.25 8.37 -14.54
N THR A 229 -7.53 7.38 -14.01
CA THR A 229 -7.78 6.81 -12.68
C THR A 229 -7.58 7.84 -11.59
N TRP A 230 -6.49 8.61 -11.64
CA TRP A 230 -6.26 9.68 -10.68
C TRP A 230 -7.36 10.75 -10.72
N GLN A 231 -7.75 11.20 -11.92
CA GLN A 231 -8.77 12.21 -12.12
C GLN A 231 -10.15 11.75 -11.61
N ARG A 232 -10.56 10.51 -11.91
CA ARG A 232 -11.83 9.94 -11.39
C ARG A 232 -11.87 9.92 -9.85
N ALA A 233 -10.74 9.61 -9.22
CA ALA A 233 -10.64 9.56 -7.76
C ALA A 233 -10.42 10.94 -7.11
N TYR A 234 -9.92 11.92 -7.87
CA TYR A 234 -9.45 13.21 -7.36
C TYR A 234 -10.49 13.93 -6.51
N ARG A 235 -11.70 14.14 -7.04
CA ARG A 235 -12.79 14.86 -6.34
C ARG A 235 -13.19 14.18 -5.03
N TYR A 236 -13.30 12.85 -5.05
CA TYR A 236 -13.61 12.09 -3.85
C TYR A 236 -12.49 12.19 -2.81
N ARG A 237 -11.23 12.06 -3.25
CA ARG A 237 -10.05 12.16 -2.38
C ARG A 237 -9.93 13.55 -1.75
N LEU A 238 -10.25 14.61 -2.49
CA LEU A 238 -10.23 16.00 -2.02
C LEU A 238 -11.31 16.30 -0.98
N ARG A 239 -12.49 15.67 -1.06
CA ARG A 239 -13.58 15.88 -0.09
C ARG A 239 -13.53 14.94 1.11
N HIS A 240 -13.23 13.66 0.88
CA HIS A 240 -13.42 12.60 1.88
C HIS A 240 -12.19 11.71 2.11
N GLY A 241 -11.32 11.61 1.12
CA GLY A 241 -10.22 10.65 1.10
C GLY A 241 -8.86 11.21 1.55
N SER A 242 -7.81 10.76 0.87
CA SER A 242 -6.40 11.01 1.21
C SER A 242 -5.95 12.46 1.02
N TYR A 243 -6.76 13.30 0.35
CA TYR A 243 -6.49 14.72 0.13
C TYR A 243 -7.50 15.62 0.84
N ARG A 244 -8.25 15.11 1.82
CA ARG A 244 -9.27 15.92 2.51
C ARG A 244 -8.63 17.04 3.32
N ALA A 245 -9.42 18.10 3.54
CA ALA A 245 -9.03 19.19 4.43
C ALA A 245 -8.72 18.70 5.86
N GLY A 246 -7.83 19.40 6.55
CA GLY A 246 -7.42 19.09 7.93
C GLY A 246 -6.33 18.02 8.06
N LEU A 247 -5.83 17.48 6.95
CA LEU A 247 -4.60 16.67 6.95
C LEU A 247 -3.38 17.60 7.03
N ARG A 248 -2.33 17.15 7.74
CA ARG A 248 -1.05 17.88 7.80
C ARG A 248 -0.22 17.59 6.57
N GLY A 249 0.44 18.61 6.01
CA GLY A 249 1.43 18.41 4.96
C GLY A 249 2.71 17.81 5.50
N GLY A 250 3.41 17.07 4.64
CA GLY A 250 4.67 16.40 4.99
C GLY A 250 5.90 16.95 4.26
N GLY A 251 5.72 17.89 3.34
CA GLY A 251 6.80 18.53 2.58
C GLY A 251 7.56 19.56 3.41
N ALA A 252 8.59 20.17 2.81
CA ALA A 252 9.43 21.17 3.47
C ALA A 252 8.62 22.36 3.99
N GLU A 253 7.64 22.81 3.21
CA GLU A 253 6.75 23.91 3.58
C GLU A 253 5.54 23.47 4.43
N GLY A 254 5.38 22.16 4.66
CA GLY A 254 4.23 21.64 5.41
C GLY A 254 2.88 21.79 4.70
N THR A 255 2.87 22.11 3.40
CA THR A 255 1.67 22.26 2.58
C THR A 255 0.89 20.94 2.50
N ALA A 256 -0.37 20.97 2.91
CA ALA A 256 -1.27 19.83 2.78
C ALA A 256 -1.66 19.61 1.31
N MET A 257 -1.82 18.35 0.89
CA MET A 257 -2.24 18.03 -0.49
C MET A 257 -3.57 18.68 -0.87
N ASN A 258 -4.50 18.83 0.08
CA ASN A 258 -5.76 19.54 -0.15
C ASN A 258 -5.51 20.98 -0.63
N THR A 259 -4.66 21.70 0.10
CA THR A 259 -4.32 23.10 -0.18
C THR A 259 -3.59 23.23 -1.50
N LEU A 260 -2.59 22.37 -1.75
CA LEU A 260 -1.82 22.37 -2.99
C LEU A 260 -2.73 22.14 -4.21
N PHE A 261 -3.55 21.09 -4.17
CA PHE A 261 -4.42 20.78 -5.31
C PHE A 261 -5.52 21.81 -5.53
N SER A 262 -6.11 22.33 -4.45
CA SER A 262 -7.12 23.39 -4.57
C SER A 262 -6.53 24.67 -5.17
N LEU A 263 -5.26 24.98 -4.86
CA LEU A 263 -4.54 26.11 -5.44
C LEU A 263 -4.31 25.91 -6.95
N ILE A 264 -3.68 24.79 -7.32
CA ILE A 264 -3.39 24.43 -8.71
C ILE A 264 -4.66 24.50 -9.56
N GLU A 265 -5.73 23.90 -9.07
CA GLU A 265 -7.01 23.85 -9.78
C GLU A 265 -7.68 25.22 -9.88
N ARG A 266 -7.62 26.05 -8.83
CA ARG A 266 -8.18 27.40 -8.86
C ARG A 266 -7.46 28.29 -9.87
N GLU A 267 -6.14 28.15 -9.98
CA GLU A 267 -5.32 29.03 -10.81
C GLU A 267 -5.29 28.63 -12.30
N GLY A 268 -5.32 27.33 -12.60
CA GLY A 268 -5.20 26.87 -13.98
C GLY A 268 -6.06 25.66 -14.34
N GLY A 269 -7.04 25.32 -13.51
CA GLY A 269 -8.02 24.27 -13.79
C GLY A 269 -7.40 22.90 -14.02
N GLU A 270 -8.06 22.12 -14.88
CA GLU A 270 -7.63 20.77 -15.23
C GLU A 270 -6.26 20.73 -15.93
N ALA A 271 -5.95 21.73 -16.74
CA ALA A 271 -4.66 21.82 -17.43
C ALA A 271 -3.49 21.93 -16.44
N ALA A 272 -3.65 22.72 -15.37
CA ALA A 272 -2.63 22.82 -14.33
C ALA A 272 -2.53 21.55 -13.47
N LEU A 273 -3.65 20.88 -13.19
CA LEU A 273 -3.63 19.55 -12.54
C LEU A 273 -2.92 18.52 -13.42
N ARG A 274 -3.08 18.60 -14.74
CA ARG A 274 -2.40 17.74 -15.69
C ARG A 274 -0.89 18.00 -15.70
N ALA A 275 -0.48 19.27 -15.72
CA ALA A 275 0.93 19.64 -15.62
C ALA A 275 1.58 19.11 -14.32
N PHE A 276 0.88 19.20 -13.19
CA PHE A 276 1.31 18.57 -11.93
C PHE A 276 1.49 17.06 -12.09
N TYR A 277 0.50 16.39 -12.67
CA TYR A 277 0.53 14.94 -12.82
C TYR A 277 1.70 14.50 -13.73
N ASP A 278 1.93 15.21 -14.83
CA ASP A 278 3.02 14.92 -15.75
C ASP A 278 4.41 15.13 -15.13
N GLU A 279 4.58 16.11 -14.24
CA GLU A 279 5.84 16.30 -13.51
C GLU A 279 6.06 15.24 -12.42
N VAL A 280 5.00 14.90 -11.67
CA VAL A 280 5.14 14.18 -10.39
C VAL A 280 4.84 12.69 -10.53
N CYS A 281 3.93 12.30 -11.41
CA CYS A 281 3.38 10.95 -11.51
C CYS A 281 3.74 10.24 -12.81
N THR A 282 3.97 10.97 -13.90
CA THR A 282 4.33 10.35 -15.18
C THR A 282 5.81 9.99 -15.23
N ALA A 283 6.12 8.78 -15.66
CA ALA A 283 7.49 8.25 -15.79
C ALA A 283 8.23 8.92 -16.96
N SER A 284 8.30 10.25 -17.03
CA SER A 284 9.03 10.94 -18.09
C SER A 284 10.53 10.61 -18.04
N PRO A 285 11.25 10.62 -19.19
CA PRO A 285 12.70 10.38 -19.19
C PRO A 285 13.46 11.30 -18.24
N GLY A 286 13.05 12.58 -18.17
CA GLY A 286 13.62 13.56 -17.25
C GLY A 286 13.38 13.21 -15.78
N LEU A 287 12.16 12.79 -15.41
CA LEU A 287 11.87 12.37 -14.04
C LEU A 287 12.66 11.10 -13.67
N ARG A 288 12.71 10.10 -14.57
CA ARG A 288 13.50 8.88 -14.37
C ARG A 288 14.96 9.20 -14.12
N ALA A 289 15.56 10.08 -14.92
CA ALA A 289 16.95 10.48 -14.76
C ALA A 289 17.22 11.13 -13.39
N ARG A 290 16.36 12.07 -12.96
CA ARG A 290 16.50 12.73 -11.65
C ARG A 290 16.30 11.77 -10.47
N LEU A 291 15.33 10.86 -10.56
CA LEU A 291 15.13 9.80 -9.57
C LEU A 291 16.33 8.85 -9.51
N ALA A 292 16.85 8.43 -10.66
CA ALA A 292 17.99 7.52 -10.76
C ALA A 292 19.27 8.15 -10.20
N ALA A 293 19.54 9.43 -10.50
CA ALA A 293 20.67 10.19 -9.94
C ALA A 293 20.62 10.26 -8.40
N ASN A 294 19.43 10.17 -7.82
CA ASN A 294 19.20 10.17 -6.38
C ASN A 294 19.07 8.77 -5.75
N GLY A 295 19.19 7.69 -6.55
CA GLY A 295 19.02 6.32 -6.09
C GLY A 295 17.57 5.98 -5.69
N LEU A 296 16.59 6.70 -6.24
CA LEU A 296 15.17 6.60 -5.89
C LEU A 296 14.30 6.07 -7.04
N LEU A 297 14.89 5.66 -8.16
CA LEU A 297 14.18 5.00 -9.25
C LEU A 297 14.21 3.49 -9.06
N HIS A 298 13.04 2.85 -9.10
CA HIS A 298 12.91 1.40 -9.06
C HIS A 298 12.12 0.90 -10.26
N ARG A 299 12.32 -0.37 -10.60
CA ARG A 299 11.59 -1.05 -11.68
C ARG A 299 11.28 -2.48 -11.26
N ALA A 300 10.08 -2.96 -11.57
CA ALA A 300 9.70 -4.34 -11.36
C ALA A 300 8.67 -4.83 -12.39
N ALA A 301 8.75 -6.11 -12.72
CA ALA A 301 7.66 -6.86 -13.34
C ALA A 301 6.84 -7.55 -12.26
N LEU A 302 5.52 -7.32 -12.25
CA LEU A 302 4.62 -7.98 -11.31
C LEU A 302 4.00 -9.25 -11.87
N ASP A 303 3.89 -9.39 -13.19
CA ASP A 303 3.30 -10.55 -13.88
C ASP A 303 1.92 -10.95 -13.32
N LEU A 304 1.08 -9.94 -13.00
CA LEU A 304 -0.18 -10.14 -12.27
C LEU A 304 -1.12 -11.12 -13.00
N ASP A 305 -1.28 -10.96 -14.32
CA ASP A 305 -2.12 -11.86 -15.13
C ASP A 305 -1.64 -13.32 -15.07
N ALA A 306 -0.34 -13.55 -15.20
CA ALA A 306 0.24 -14.89 -15.13
C ALA A 306 0.07 -15.52 -13.74
N LYS A 307 0.24 -14.73 -12.68
CA LYS A 307 0.03 -15.18 -11.29
C LYS A 307 -1.45 -15.45 -11.02
N ARG A 308 -2.35 -14.59 -11.50
CA ARG A 308 -3.80 -14.79 -11.38
C ARG A 308 -4.23 -16.09 -12.06
N ALA A 309 -3.80 -16.33 -13.29
CA ALA A 309 -4.08 -17.57 -14.02
C ALA A 309 -3.56 -18.82 -13.29
N ARG A 310 -2.40 -18.73 -12.62
CA ARG A 310 -1.81 -19.83 -11.85
C ARG A 310 -2.62 -20.19 -10.60
N HIS A 311 -3.08 -19.18 -9.86
CA HIS A 311 -3.76 -19.37 -8.57
C HIS A 311 -5.28 -19.46 -8.67
N PHE A 312 -5.86 -18.89 -9.72
CA PHE A 312 -7.29 -18.79 -9.98
C PHE A 312 -7.57 -19.01 -11.48
N PRO A 313 -7.39 -20.24 -12.01
CA PRO A 313 -7.43 -20.52 -13.44
C PRO A 313 -8.76 -20.15 -14.12
N ASP A 314 -9.88 -20.26 -13.40
CA ASP A 314 -11.21 -19.86 -13.90
C ASP A 314 -11.39 -18.33 -14.02
N HIS A 315 -10.37 -17.56 -13.65
CA HIS A 315 -10.34 -16.09 -13.64
C HIS A 315 -9.12 -15.52 -14.38
N ALA A 316 -8.55 -16.27 -15.33
CA ALA A 316 -7.38 -15.85 -16.11
C ALA A 316 -7.63 -14.67 -17.07
N GLY A 317 -8.91 -14.41 -17.42
CA GLY A 317 -9.33 -13.32 -18.31
C GLY A 317 -9.28 -11.92 -17.71
#